data_AF-A0A970MPA8-F1
#
_entry.id   AF-A0A970MPA8-F1
#
_cell.length_a   1.000
_cell.length_b   1.000
_cell.length_c   1.000
_cell.angle_alpha   90.00
_cell.angle_beta   90.00
_cell.angle_gamma   90.00
#
_symmetry.space_group_name_H-M   'P 1'
#
loop_
_entity.id
_entity.type
_entity.pdbx_description
1 polymer ?
#
loop_
_entity_poly.entity_id
_entity_poly.type
_entity_poly.pdbx_seq_one_letter_code
_entity_poly.pdbx_strand_id
1 'polypeptide(L)'
;EPKENILSDKEEVEPIRLTGNINFLFLLGVVLSVAFLNQQYIAAIETTPAFSFIREIAILSMVGLSLYFTKKEVRTANSFTYGPIIEVAFLFLGIFITMVPALIYLSENAANFGINSAAQFYYATGSLSAFLDNAPTAVAFHNLAMGLDFGEGANLVAGIPENILTAISLGSVLFGSMTYIGNGPNFMVKAIAEENKIPMPSFFGYMFKFSLIVLLPVYIIIQLIFL
;
A
#
# COMPACT_ATOMS: atom_id res chain seq x y z
N GLU A 1 -31.70 17.66 5.71
CA GLU A 1 -31.68 17.30 7.14
C GLU A 1 -32.94 17.80 7.83
N PRO A 2 -33.37 17.14 8.92
CA PRO A 2 -34.41 17.63 9.82
C PRO A 2 -34.06 19.02 10.37
N LYS A 3 -35.07 19.87 10.62
CA LYS A 3 -34.85 21.22 11.18
C LYS A 3 -34.24 21.20 12.58
N GLU A 4 -34.51 20.16 13.37
CA GLU A 4 -33.91 19.96 14.69
C GLU A 4 -32.40 19.75 14.63
N ASN A 5 -31.90 18.96 13.66
CA ASN A 5 -30.46 18.75 13.50
C ASN A 5 -29.74 20.06 13.14
N ILE A 6 -30.34 20.89 12.28
CA ILE A 6 -29.78 22.19 11.88
C ILE A 6 -29.73 23.18 13.06
N LEU A 7 -30.69 23.09 13.99
CA LEU A 7 -30.70 23.90 15.21
C LEU A 7 -29.62 23.40 16.19
N SER A 8 -29.53 22.08 16.38
CA SER A 8 -28.49 21.45 17.20
C SER A 8 -27.08 21.79 16.71
N ASP A 9 -26.82 21.70 15.39
CA ASP A 9 -25.51 22.01 14.81
C ASP A 9 -25.10 23.48 14.99
N LYS A 10 -26.08 24.39 15.07
CA LYS A 10 -25.83 25.82 15.32
C LYS A 10 -25.57 26.13 16.79
N GLU A 11 -26.11 25.32 17.69
CA GLU A 11 -25.97 25.48 19.14
C GLU A 11 -24.73 24.74 19.69
N GLU A 12 -24.37 23.60 19.11
CA GLU A 12 -23.23 22.76 19.51
C GLU A 12 -22.05 22.85 18.52
N VAL A 13 -21.52 24.07 18.34
CA VAL A 13 -20.31 24.27 17.54
C VAL A 13 -19.07 23.87 18.35
N GLU A 14 -18.66 22.61 18.26
CA GLU A 14 -17.36 22.18 18.78
C GLU A 14 -16.25 22.37 17.72
N PRO A 15 -15.13 23.01 18.08
CA PRO A 15 -13.99 23.10 17.16
C PRO A 15 -13.42 21.70 16.92
N ILE A 16 -13.13 21.37 15.65
CA ILE A 16 -12.46 20.12 15.28
C ILE A 16 -11.14 20.05 16.04
N ARG A 17 -11.01 19.03 16.90
CA ARG A 17 -9.81 18.78 17.70
C ARG A 17 -9.30 17.38 17.41
N LEU A 18 -8.00 17.27 17.21
CA LEU A 18 -7.33 15.99 17.12
C LEU A 18 -6.73 15.63 18.48
N THR A 19 -7.07 14.44 18.97
CA THR A 19 -6.57 13.90 20.24
C THR A 19 -5.70 12.68 19.96
N GLY A 20 -4.67 12.46 20.79
CA GLY A 20 -3.68 11.41 20.54
C GLY A 20 -2.54 11.80 19.59
N ASN A 21 -2.24 13.11 19.48
CA ASN A 21 -1.20 13.66 18.60
C ASN A 21 0.18 13.02 18.77
N ILE A 22 0.46 12.44 19.95
CA ILE A 22 1.72 11.71 20.19
C ILE A 22 1.92 10.54 19.22
N ASN A 23 0.85 9.97 18.66
CA ASN A 23 0.95 8.92 17.65
C ASN A 23 1.58 9.38 16.34
N PHE A 24 1.56 10.67 16.01
CA PHE A 24 2.33 11.18 14.87
C PHE A 24 3.84 11.03 15.08
N LEU A 25 4.33 11.16 16.33
CA LEU A 25 5.73 10.94 16.65
C LEU A 25 6.10 9.47 16.45
N PHE A 26 5.25 8.53 16.92
CA PHE A 26 5.50 7.11 16.74
C PHE A 26 5.37 6.68 15.27
N LEU A 27 4.43 7.25 14.53
CA LEU A 27 4.29 7.04 13.09
C LEU A 27 5.52 7.54 12.33
N LEU A 28 6.03 8.73 12.67
CA LEU A 28 7.30 9.23 12.14
C LEU A 28 8.45 8.28 12.48
N GLY A 29 8.48 7.76 13.72
CA GLY A 29 9.44 6.74 14.13
C GLY A 29 9.41 5.47 13.26
N VAL A 30 8.22 5.00 12.88
CA VAL A 30 8.06 3.87 11.94
C VAL A 30 8.63 4.22 10.56
N VAL A 31 8.29 5.40 10.02
CA VAL A 31 8.79 5.86 8.71
C VAL A 31 10.31 5.96 8.71
N LEU A 32 10.90 6.58 9.74
CA LEU A 32 12.35 6.70 9.89
C LEU A 32 13.03 5.34 10.08
N SER A 33 12.38 4.41 10.79
CA SER A 33 12.89 3.04 10.95
C SER A 33 13.00 2.34 9.61
N VAL A 34 11.97 2.43 8.75
CA VAL A 34 12.01 1.84 7.41
C VAL A 34 13.06 2.51 6.52
N ALA A 35 13.16 3.84 6.59
CA ALA A 35 14.07 4.62 5.74
C ALA A 35 15.56 4.40 6.08
N PHE A 36 15.90 4.26 7.37
CA PHE A 36 17.31 4.29 7.81
C PHE A 36 17.81 2.99 8.45
N LEU A 37 16.93 2.12 8.96
CA LEU A 37 17.37 0.84 9.57
C LEU A 37 17.42 -0.25 8.50
N ASN A 38 18.32 -0.10 7.52
CA ASN A 38 18.54 -1.05 6.44
C ASN A 38 20.03 -1.14 6.08
N GLN A 39 20.37 -2.12 5.23
CA GLN A 39 21.75 -2.46 4.87
C GLN A 39 22.52 -1.29 4.22
N GLN A 40 21.84 -0.35 3.56
CA GLN A 40 22.47 0.81 2.93
C GLN A 40 23.11 1.76 3.95
N TYR A 41 22.52 1.88 5.13
CA TYR A 41 22.99 2.80 6.19
C TYR A 41 23.68 2.07 7.35
N ILE A 42 23.36 0.79 7.57
CA ILE A 42 23.91 -0.02 8.65
C ILE A 42 24.57 -1.27 8.06
N ALA A 43 25.86 -1.16 7.75
CA ALA A 43 26.65 -2.26 7.18
C ALA A 43 26.64 -3.53 8.05
N ALA A 44 26.52 -3.38 9.37
CA ALA A 44 26.48 -4.51 10.30
C ALA A 44 25.28 -5.47 10.06
N ILE A 45 24.22 -5.00 9.41
CA ILE A 45 23.06 -5.83 9.05
C ILE A 45 23.45 -6.91 8.02
N GLU A 46 24.38 -6.61 7.11
CA GLU A 46 24.84 -7.56 6.10
C GLU A 46 25.72 -8.64 6.73
N THR A 47 26.58 -8.26 7.68
CA THR A 47 27.57 -9.17 8.29
C THR A 47 27.04 -9.97 9.46
N THR A 48 25.97 -9.50 10.13
CA THR A 48 25.49 -10.11 11.38
C THR A 48 23.99 -10.36 11.31
N PRO A 49 23.56 -11.64 11.18
CA PRO A 49 22.15 -11.99 11.04
C PRO A 49 21.25 -11.44 12.15
N ALA A 50 21.76 -11.31 13.38
CA ALA A 50 20.99 -10.77 14.50
C ALA A 50 20.53 -9.31 14.27
N PHE A 51 21.29 -8.50 13.53
CA PHE A 51 20.93 -7.12 13.23
C PHE A 51 19.91 -6.97 12.11
N SER A 52 19.60 -8.06 11.37
CA SER A 52 18.54 -8.04 10.35
C SER A 52 17.17 -7.68 10.90
N PHE A 53 16.94 -7.94 12.20
CA PHE A 53 15.67 -7.67 12.89
C PHE A 53 15.60 -6.31 13.59
N ILE A 54 16.64 -5.46 13.48
CA ILE A 54 16.67 -4.19 14.23
C ILE A 54 15.52 -3.26 13.81
N ARG A 55 15.16 -3.27 12.53
CA ARG A 55 14.05 -2.49 11.99
C ARG A 55 12.71 -2.96 12.55
N GLU A 56 12.50 -4.27 12.55
CA GLU A 56 11.27 -4.90 13.06
C GLU A 56 11.13 -4.65 14.56
N ILE A 57 12.23 -4.75 15.33
CA ILE A 57 12.24 -4.41 16.76
C ILE A 57 11.90 -2.93 16.97
N ALA A 58 12.44 -2.01 16.16
CA ALA A 58 12.13 -0.59 16.26
C ALA A 58 10.65 -0.30 15.96
N ILE A 59 10.09 -0.91 14.92
CA ILE A 59 8.67 -0.77 14.57
C ILE A 59 7.77 -1.32 15.69
N LEU A 60 8.07 -2.51 16.20
CA LEU A 60 7.33 -3.10 17.33
C LEU A 60 7.44 -2.24 18.59
N SER A 61 8.60 -1.62 18.82
CA SER A 61 8.78 -0.67 19.92
C SER A 61 7.88 0.56 19.75
N MET A 62 7.78 1.12 18.53
CA MET A 62 6.85 2.24 18.26
C MET A 62 5.39 1.85 18.50
N VAL A 63 4.98 0.63 18.14
CA VAL A 63 3.65 0.10 18.46
C VAL A 63 3.45 0.00 19.98
N GLY A 64 4.43 -0.56 20.70
CA GLY A 64 4.37 -0.67 22.16
C GLY A 64 4.27 0.69 22.86
N LEU A 65 5.08 1.66 22.42
CA LEU A 65 5.05 3.04 22.94
C LEU A 65 3.71 3.72 22.61
N SER A 66 3.18 3.54 21.40
CA SER A 66 1.85 4.03 21.03
C SER A 66 0.76 3.49 21.95
N LEU A 67 0.75 2.18 22.22
CA LEU A 67 -0.22 1.54 23.10
C LEU A 67 -0.10 1.98 24.56
N TYR A 68 1.13 2.23 25.02
CA TYR A 68 1.42 2.66 26.38
C TYR A 68 1.04 4.13 26.62
N PHE A 69 1.49 5.03 25.74
CA PHE A 69 1.28 6.47 25.92
C PHE A 69 -0.09 6.97 25.46
N THR A 70 -0.77 6.24 24.57
CA THR A 70 -2.10 6.64 24.10
C THR A 70 -3.17 6.27 25.12
N LYS A 71 -3.83 7.31 25.66
CA LYS A 71 -4.99 7.20 26.55
C LYS A 71 -6.04 6.24 26.00
N LYS A 72 -6.61 5.41 26.88
CA LYS A 72 -7.58 4.37 26.49
C LYS A 72 -8.86 5.00 25.94
N GLU A 73 -9.26 6.14 26.48
CA GLU A 73 -10.44 6.90 26.08
C GLU A 73 -10.39 7.29 24.59
N VAL A 74 -9.20 7.65 24.09
CA VAL A 74 -9.01 7.97 22.66
C VAL A 74 -9.29 6.75 21.79
N ARG A 75 -8.84 5.56 22.20
CA ARG A 75 -9.08 4.31 21.46
C ARG A 75 -10.55 3.88 21.51
N THR A 76 -11.20 4.03 22.66
CA THR A 76 -12.63 3.74 22.81
C THR A 76 -13.49 4.71 22.01
N ALA A 77 -13.17 6.00 21.98
CA ALA A 77 -13.87 6.99 21.17
C ALA A 77 -13.74 6.74 19.66
N ASN A 78 -12.62 6.15 19.22
CA ASN A 78 -12.41 5.74 17.83
C ASN A 78 -12.96 4.33 17.50
N SER A 79 -13.69 3.69 18.42
CA SER A 79 -14.18 2.31 18.26
C SER A 79 -13.09 1.33 17.82
N PHE A 80 -11.86 1.52 18.30
CA PHE A 80 -10.71 0.73 17.87
C PHE A 80 -10.85 -0.72 18.31
N THR A 81 -10.71 -1.66 17.36
CA THR A 81 -10.73 -3.11 17.62
C THR A 81 -9.57 -3.80 16.90
N TYR A 82 -9.16 -4.98 17.40
CA TYR A 82 -8.09 -5.77 16.78
C TYR A 82 -8.57 -6.68 15.64
N GLY A 83 -9.89 -6.89 15.50
CA GLY A 83 -10.47 -7.77 14.48
C GLY A 83 -9.97 -7.47 13.07
N PRO A 84 -10.10 -6.23 12.57
CA PRO A 84 -9.63 -5.87 11.23
C PRO A 84 -8.12 -6.11 11.02
N ILE A 85 -7.29 -5.85 12.04
CA ILE A 85 -5.84 -6.08 11.95
C ILE A 85 -5.53 -7.57 11.86
N ILE A 86 -6.23 -8.40 12.64
CA ILE A 86 -6.07 -9.86 12.64
C ILE A 86 -6.51 -10.45 11.30
N GLU A 87 -7.64 -9.99 10.75
CA GLU A 87 -8.14 -10.41 9.44
C GLU A 87 -7.12 -10.09 8.33
N VAL A 88 -6.63 -8.85 8.31
CA VAL A 88 -5.59 -8.42 7.36
C VAL A 88 -4.31 -9.24 7.54
N ALA A 89 -3.89 -9.54 8.77
CA ALA A 89 -2.70 -10.36 9.03
C ALA A 89 -2.85 -11.79 8.47
N PHE A 90 -3.99 -12.45 8.66
CA PHE A 90 -4.26 -13.76 8.09
C PHE A 90 -4.34 -13.72 6.56
N LEU A 91 -4.95 -12.68 5.99
CA LEU A 91 -5.04 -12.48 4.54
C LEU A 91 -3.64 -12.41 3.92
N PHE A 92 -2.78 -11.53 4.43
CA PHE A 92 -1.42 -11.37 3.92
C PHE A 92 -0.57 -12.62 4.16
N LEU A 93 -0.69 -13.27 5.31
CA LEU A 93 0.00 -14.54 5.57
C LEU A 93 -0.39 -15.59 4.53
N GLY A 94 -1.68 -15.73 4.23
CA GLY A 94 -2.19 -16.66 3.21
C GLY A 94 -1.73 -16.32 1.79
N ILE A 95 -1.79 -15.05 1.39
CA ILE A 95 -1.35 -14.59 0.06
C ILE A 95 0.16 -14.80 -0.11
N PHE A 96 0.98 -14.38 0.85
CA PHE A 96 2.43 -14.49 0.74
C PHE A 96 2.92 -15.94 0.77
N ILE A 97 2.30 -16.82 1.57
CA ILE A 97 2.65 -18.25 1.55
C ILE A 97 2.30 -18.88 0.21
N THR A 98 1.11 -18.60 -0.32
CA THR A 98 0.65 -19.22 -1.57
C THR A 98 1.29 -18.61 -2.81
N MET A 99 1.85 -17.40 -2.74
CA MET A 99 2.52 -16.79 -3.89
C MET A 99 3.92 -17.34 -4.13
N VAL A 100 4.59 -17.97 -3.16
CA VAL A 100 6.00 -18.41 -3.32
C VAL A 100 6.23 -19.23 -4.60
N PRO A 101 5.43 -20.27 -4.92
CA PRO A 101 5.60 -21.02 -6.18
C PRO A 101 5.33 -20.15 -7.42
N ALA A 102 4.38 -19.22 -7.34
CA ALA A 102 4.07 -18.32 -8.45
C ALA A 102 5.19 -17.30 -8.70
N LEU A 103 5.84 -16.79 -7.64
CA LEU A 103 6.99 -15.89 -7.76
C LEU A 103 8.19 -16.59 -8.40
N ILE A 104 8.47 -17.82 -7.98
CA ILE A 104 9.52 -18.65 -8.59
C ILE A 104 9.21 -18.87 -10.07
N TYR A 105 7.98 -19.25 -10.39
CA TYR A 105 7.56 -19.46 -11.79
C TYR A 105 7.71 -18.19 -12.63
N LEU A 106 7.32 -17.02 -12.10
CA LEU A 106 7.48 -15.73 -12.77
C LEU A 106 8.95 -15.43 -13.06
N SER A 107 9.83 -15.62 -12.07
CA SER A 107 11.26 -15.38 -12.23
C SER A 107 11.90 -16.35 -13.23
N GLU A 108 11.58 -17.64 -13.18
CA GLU A 108 12.17 -18.64 -14.07
C GLU A 108 11.67 -18.53 -15.52
N ASN A 109 10.47 -18.00 -15.72
CA ASN A 109 9.82 -17.90 -17.03
C ASN A 109 9.73 -16.46 -17.54
N ALA A 110 10.46 -15.52 -16.93
CA ALA A 110 10.29 -14.09 -17.19
C ALA A 110 10.38 -13.72 -18.67
N ALA A 111 11.36 -14.29 -19.39
CA ALA A 111 11.56 -14.07 -20.82
C ALA A 111 10.34 -14.45 -21.69
N ASN A 112 9.48 -15.37 -21.22
CA ASN A 112 8.30 -15.85 -21.95
C ASN A 112 7.08 -14.92 -21.80
N PHE A 113 7.09 -14.01 -20.82
CA PHE A 113 5.97 -13.07 -20.60
C PHE A 113 5.97 -11.89 -21.58
N GLY A 114 7.09 -11.61 -22.26
CA GLY A 114 7.19 -10.53 -23.25
C GLY A 114 7.10 -9.11 -22.66
N ILE A 115 7.35 -8.97 -21.35
CA ILE A 115 7.34 -7.69 -20.63
C ILE A 115 8.78 -7.23 -20.48
N ASN A 116 9.23 -6.33 -21.37
CA ASN A 116 10.64 -5.96 -21.50
C ASN A 116 10.90 -4.46 -21.36
N SER A 117 9.86 -3.64 -21.21
CA SER A 117 9.96 -2.18 -21.11
C SER A 117 9.29 -1.63 -19.86
N ALA A 118 9.75 -0.47 -19.40
CA ALA A 118 9.18 0.23 -18.25
C ALA A 118 7.66 0.47 -18.42
N ALA A 119 7.21 0.89 -19.61
CA ALA A 119 5.79 1.07 -19.87
C ALA A 119 4.99 -0.25 -19.76
N GLN A 120 5.51 -1.37 -20.28
CA GLN A 120 4.85 -2.66 -20.13
C GLN A 120 4.78 -3.09 -18.67
N PHE A 121 5.87 -2.93 -17.91
CA PHE A 121 5.87 -3.19 -16.47
C PHE A 121 4.86 -2.31 -15.73
N TYR A 122 4.78 -1.02 -16.07
CA TYR A 122 3.83 -0.08 -15.47
C TYR A 122 2.37 -0.54 -15.64
N TYR A 123 1.95 -0.81 -16.89
CA TYR A 123 0.58 -1.20 -17.17
C TYR A 123 0.25 -2.61 -16.71
N ALA A 124 1.19 -3.56 -16.81
CA ALA A 124 0.96 -4.94 -16.35
C ALA A 124 0.87 -5.01 -14.82
N THR A 125 1.81 -4.37 -14.12
CA THR A 125 1.79 -4.24 -12.65
C THR A 125 0.53 -3.53 -12.23
N GLY A 126 0.22 -2.38 -12.83
CA GLY A 126 -0.96 -1.62 -12.48
C GLY A 126 -2.26 -2.38 -12.71
N SER A 127 -2.40 -3.06 -13.85
CA SER A 127 -3.60 -3.84 -14.17
C SER A 127 -3.85 -4.95 -13.16
N LEU A 128 -2.81 -5.65 -12.69
CA LEU A 128 -2.96 -6.66 -11.63
C LEU A 128 -3.28 -6.00 -10.27
N SER A 129 -2.60 -4.89 -9.97
CA SER A 129 -2.76 -4.17 -8.69
C SER A 129 -4.16 -3.62 -8.50
N ALA A 130 -4.84 -3.29 -9.59
CA ALA A 130 -6.24 -2.89 -9.58
C ALA A 130 -7.18 -3.94 -8.97
N PHE A 131 -6.77 -5.20 -8.81
CA PHE A 131 -7.63 -6.30 -8.36
C PHE A 131 -7.05 -7.19 -7.24
N LEU A 132 -5.73 -7.20 -7.01
CA LEU A 132 -5.09 -8.12 -6.07
C LEU A 132 -4.78 -7.46 -4.72
N ASP A 133 -3.80 -6.56 -4.72
CA ASP A 133 -3.38 -5.60 -3.69
C ASP A 133 -2.01 -5.04 -4.14
N ASN A 134 -1.64 -3.86 -3.66
CA ASN A 134 -0.42 -3.19 -4.08
C ASN A 134 0.86 -3.97 -3.72
N ALA A 135 0.95 -4.50 -2.50
CA ALA A 135 2.17 -5.15 -2.01
C ALA A 135 2.49 -6.49 -2.72
N PRO A 136 1.57 -7.47 -2.80
CA PRO A 136 1.85 -8.72 -3.51
C PRO A 136 2.06 -8.47 -5.01
N THR A 137 1.39 -7.48 -5.60
CA THR A 137 1.59 -7.14 -7.01
C THR A 137 3.00 -6.59 -7.26
N ALA A 138 3.49 -5.67 -6.41
CA ALA A 138 4.85 -5.16 -6.52
C ALA A 138 5.90 -6.29 -6.40
N VAL A 139 5.71 -7.20 -5.43
CA VAL A 139 6.62 -8.35 -5.25
C VAL A 139 6.58 -9.29 -6.46
N ALA A 140 5.40 -9.56 -7.03
CA ALA A 140 5.25 -10.40 -8.21
C ALA A 140 6.00 -9.86 -9.43
N PHE A 141 5.80 -8.59 -9.76
CA PHE A 141 6.48 -7.98 -10.90
C PHE A 141 7.95 -7.68 -10.65
N HIS A 142 8.35 -7.46 -9.39
CA HIS A 142 9.76 -7.40 -9.04
C HIS A 142 10.47 -8.73 -9.26
N ASN A 143 9.87 -9.86 -8.86
CA ASN A 143 10.40 -11.19 -9.15
C ASN A 143 10.41 -11.52 -10.64
N LEU A 144 9.37 -11.10 -11.38
CA LEU A 144 9.38 -11.19 -12.84
C LEU A 144 10.57 -10.44 -13.44
N ALA A 145 10.81 -9.20 -13.00
CA ALA A 145 11.93 -8.40 -13.48
C ALA A 145 13.29 -9.01 -13.09
N MET A 146 13.43 -9.56 -11.88
CA MET A 146 14.65 -10.28 -11.44
C MET A 146 15.02 -11.46 -12.34
N GLY A 147 14.03 -12.06 -13.02
CA GLY A 147 14.24 -13.15 -13.97
C GLY A 147 14.69 -12.72 -15.37
N LEU A 148 14.73 -11.41 -15.65
CA LEU A 148 15.16 -10.88 -16.95
C LEU A 148 16.65 -10.56 -16.94
N ASP A 149 17.30 -10.81 -18.07
CA ASP A 149 18.66 -10.34 -18.31
C ASP A 149 18.62 -8.93 -18.91
N PHE A 150 19.15 -7.96 -18.17
CA PHE A 150 19.23 -6.56 -18.58
C PHE A 150 20.61 -6.17 -19.13
N GLY A 151 21.53 -7.13 -19.26
CA GLY A 151 22.89 -6.92 -19.76
C GLY A 151 23.85 -6.32 -18.74
N GLU A 152 25.16 -6.48 -19.02
CA GLU A 152 26.22 -5.94 -18.18
C GLU A 152 26.24 -4.39 -18.20
N GLY A 153 26.36 -3.78 -17.02
CA GLY A 153 26.48 -2.33 -16.86
C GLY A 153 25.17 -1.57 -16.59
N ALA A 154 24.04 -2.28 -16.44
CA ALA A 154 22.81 -1.66 -15.96
C ALA A 154 22.98 -1.14 -14.52
N ASN A 155 22.50 0.08 -14.25
CA ASN A 155 22.43 0.59 -12.88
C ASN A 155 21.27 -0.10 -12.15
N LEU A 156 21.62 -1.08 -11.30
CA LEU A 156 20.64 -1.91 -10.60
C LEU A 156 20.34 -1.32 -9.22
N VAL A 157 19.05 -1.18 -8.93
CA VAL A 157 18.53 -0.85 -7.60
C VAL A 157 17.67 -2.02 -7.16
N ALA A 158 18.00 -2.61 -6.00
CA ALA A 158 17.36 -3.84 -5.52
C ALA A 158 17.42 -5.00 -6.55
N GLY A 159 18.47 -5.08 -7.38
CA GLY A 159 18.66 -6.18 -8.33
C GLY A 159 18.00 -6.02 -9.69
N ILE A 160 17.25 -4.93 -9.93
CA ILE A 160 16.65 -4.63 -11.24
C ILE A 160 16.96 -3.19 -11.68
N PRO A 161 16.84 -2.83 -12.98
CA PRO A 161 17.05 -1.46 -13.43
C PRO A 161 16.13 -0.45 -12.74
N GLU A 162 16.67 0.70 -12.37
CA GLU A 162 15.95 1.76 -11.64
C GLU A 162 14.65 2.19 -12.33
N ASN A 163 14.65 2.30 -13.66
CA ASN A 163 13.47 2.66 -14.43
C ASN A 163 12.36 1.58 -14.38
N ILE A 164 12.73 0.29 -14.35
CA ILE A 164 11.78 -0.81 -14.18
C ILE A 164 11.23 -0.83 -12.75
N LEU A 165 12.07 -0.63 -11.74
CA LEU A 165 11.64 -0.52 -10.35
C LEU A 165 10.66 0.65 -10.15
N THR A 166 10.94 1.79 -10.79
CA THR A 166 10.05 2.96 -10.78
C THR A 166 8.72 2.62 -11.43
N ALA A 167 8.72 1.94 -12.58
CA ALA A 167 7.51 1.52 -13.26
C ALA A 167 6.65 0.56 -12.42
N ILE A 168 7.27 -0.43 -11.79
CA ILE A 168 6.58 -1.36 -10.87
C ILE A 168 5.99 -0.58 -9.70
N SER A 169 6.77 0.30 -9.06
CA SER A 169 6.36 1.08 -7.88
C SER A 169 5.18 1.99 -8.20
N LEU A 170 5.25 2.75 -9.30
CA LEU A 170 4.17 3.63 -9.73
C LEU A 170 2.93 2.81 -10.14
N GLY A 171 3.11 1.73 -10.90
CA GLY A 171 2.03 0.87 -11.36
C GLY A 171 1.27 0.23 -10.18
N SER A 172 2.00 -0.40 -9.25
CA SER A 172 1.40 -1.05 -8.10
C SER A 172 0.66 -0.06 -7.19
N VAL A 173 1.21 1.12 -6.96
CA VAL A 173 0.58 2.07 -6.02
C VAL A 173 -0.63 2.77 -6.65
N LEU A 174 -0.49 3.29 -7.86
CA LEU A 174 -1.51 4.16 -8.47
C LEU A 174 -2.75 3.38 -8.91
N PHE A 175 -2.57 2.20 -9.50
CA PHE A 175 -3.71 1.48 -10.07
C PHE A 175 -4.57 0.78 -9.00
N GLY A 176 -4.11 0.67 -7.75
CA GLY A 176 -4.91 0.11 -6.66
C GLY A 176 -6.26 0.83 -6.45
N SER A 177 -6.38 2.10 -6.88
CA SER A 177 -7.65 2.85 -6.88
C SER A 177 -8.55 2.64 -8.10
N MET A 178 -8.14 1.83 -9.09
CA MET A 178 -8.94 1.58 -10.29
C MET A 178 -10.21 0.78 -9.99
N THR A 179 -10.24 0.01 -8.90
CA THR A 179 -11.44 -0.70 -8.45
C THR A 179 -11.63 -0.63 -6.94
N TYR A 180 -12.82 -1.00 -6.45
CA TYR A 180 -13.08 -1.06 -5.01
C TYR A 180 -12.31 -2.17 -4.29
N ILE A 181 -11.81 -3.18 -5.00
CA ILE A 181 -11.10 -4.32 -4.40
C ILE A 181 -9.58 -4.23 -4.59
N GLY A 182 -9.09 -3.19 -5.27
CA GLY A 182 -7.66 -3.04 -5.52
C GLY A 182 -6.84 -2.81 -4.24
N ASN A 183 -7.47 -2.34 -3.16
CA ASN A 183 -6.88 -2.40 -1.82
C ASN A 183 -7.98 -2.42 -0.72
N GLY A 184 -7.58 -2.86 0.48
CA GLY A 184 -8.47 -2.94 1.65
C GLY A 184 -9.14 -1.61 2.03
N PRO A 185 -8.40 -0.49 2.13
CA PRO A 185 -8.99 0.82 2.43
C PRO A 185 -10.11 1.25 1.47
N ASN A 186 -9.99 1.03 0.16
CA ASN A 186 -11.02 1.39 -0.82
C ASN A 186 -12.32 0.62 -0.56
N PHE A 187 -12.21 -0.68 -0.32
CA PHE A 187 -13.34 -1.53 0.00
C PHE A 187 -14.00 -1.08 1.32
N MET A 188 -13.21 -0.74 2.32
CA MET A 188 -13.67 -0.25 3.62
C MET A 188 -14.43 1.07 3.51
N VAL A 189 -13.89 2.04 2.75
CA VAL A 189 -14.56 3.33 2.51
C VAL A 189 -15.91 3.12 1.82
N LYS A 190 -15.98 2.23 0.82
CA LYS A 190 -17.25 1.88 0.17
C LYS A 190 -18.25 1.28 1.16
N ALA A 191 -17.82 0.31 1.97
CA ALA A 191 -18.70 -0.35 2.93
C ALA A 191 -19.27 0.65 3.96
N ILE A 192 -18.42 1.55 4.49
CA ILE A 192 -18.84 2.60 5.42
C ILE A 192 -19.85 3.56 4.77
N ALA A 193 -19.61 3.97 3.52
CA ALA A 193 -20.54 4.85 2.80
C ALA A 193 -21.91 4.17 2.58
N GLU A 194 -21.92 2.90 2.17
CA GLU A 194 -23.15 2.13 1.96
C GLU A 194 -23.92 1.91 3.28
N GLU A 195 -23.23 1.62 4.39
CA GLU A 195 -23.82 1.51 5.73
C GLU A 195 -24.49 2.82 6.16
N ASN A 196 -23.88 3.96 5.83
CA ASN A 196 -24.44 5.29 6.05
C ASN A 196 -25.50 5.70 5.01
N LYS A 197 -25.98 4.77 4.18
CA LYS A 197 -27.00 4.98 3.14
C LYS A 197 -26.58 6.03 2.08
N ILE A 198 -25.28 6.25 1.91
CA ILE A 198 -24.74 7.10 0.85
C ILE A 198 -24.72 6.27 -0.44
N PRO A 199 -25.36 6.74 -1.53
CA PRO A 199 -25.42 5.97 -2.77
C PRO A 199 -24.04 5.86 -3.42
N MET A 200 -23.45 4.67 -3.36
CA MET A 200 -22.18 4.36 -4.01
C MET A 200 -22.41 3.80 -5.42
N PRO A 201 -21.55 4.13 -6.41
CA PRO A 201 -21.57 3.47 -7.70
C PRO A 201 -21.36 1.96 -7.55
N SER A 202 -22.03 1.16 -8.38
CA SER A 202 -21.74 -0.27 -8.50
C SER A 202 -20.28 -0.50 -8.93
N PHE A 203 -19.76 -1.72 -8.76
CA PHE A 203 -18.36 -2.06 -9.11
C PHE A 203 -17.96 -1.58 -10.52
N PHE A 204 -18.71 -2.01 -11.53
CA PHE A 204 -18.48 -1.57 -12.91
C PHE A 204 -18.89 -0.11 -13.13
N GLY A 205 -19.89 0.39 -12.39
CA GLY A 205 -20.28 1.80 -12.44
C GLY A 205 -19.14 2.73 -12.03
N TYR A 206 -18.37 2.38 -11.00
CA TYR A 206 -17.18 3.10 -10.58
C TYR A 206 -16.10 3.07 -11.68
N MET A 207 -15.81 1.88 -12.22
CA MET A 207 -14.81 1.72 -13.27
C MET A 207 -15.10 2.56 -14.51
N PHE A 208 -16.32 2.47 -15.05
CA PHE A 208 -16.66 3.14 -16.30
C PHE A 208 -16.85 4.65 -16.13
N LYS A 209 -17.38 5.13 -15.00
CA LYS A 209 -17.67 6.56 -14.81
C LYS A 209 -16.51 7.35 -14.23
N PHE A 210 -15.66 6.71 -13.44
CA PHE A 210 -14.59 7.38 -12.69
C PHE A 210 -13.22 6.81 -13.05
N SER A 211 -12.98 5.51 -12.86
CA SER A 211 -11.62 4.97 -13.03
C SER A 211 -11.09 5.14 -14.45
N LEU A 212 -11.84 4.74 -15.47
CA LEU A 212 -11.39 4.80 -16.86
C LEU A 212 -11.41 6.21 -17.45
N ILE A 213 -12.32 7.07 -16.99
CA ILE A 213 -12.50 8.43 -17.55
C ILE A 213 -11.60 9.44 -16.84
N VAL A 214 -11.34 9.26 -15.55
CA VAL A 214 -10.62 10.23 -14.73
C VAL A 214 -9.26 9.70 -14.31
N LEU A 215 -9.19 8.52 -13.68
CA LEU A 215 -7.94 8.00 -13.13
C LEU A 215 -6.99 7.52 -14.22
N LEU A 216 -7.48 6.77 -15.21
CA LEU A 216 -6.64 6.21 -16.27
C LEU A 216 -5.92 7.29 -17.09
N PRO A 217 -6.56 8.40 -17.53
CA PRO A 217 -5.84 9.48 -18.20
C PRO A 217 -4.76 10.12 -17.33
N VAL A 218 -5.03 10.32 -16.03
CA VAL A 218 -4.03 10.83 -15.09
C VAL A 218 -2.84 9.88 -14.98
N TYR A 219 -3.09 8.57 -14.93
CA TYR A 219 -2.05 7.55 -14.86
C TYR A 219 -1.25 7.43 -16.16
N ILE A 220 -1.89 7.59 -17.32
CA ILE A 220 -1.18 7.70 -18.61
C ILE A 220 -0.26 8.92 -18.61
N ILE A 221 -0.74 10.08 -18.13
CA ILE A 221 0.09 11.30 -18.02
C ILE A 221 1.28 11.07 -17.09
N ILE A 222 1.06 10.43 -15.94
CA ILE A 222 2.15 10.07 -15.02
C ILE A 222 3.17 9.17 -15.73
N GLN A 223 2.73 8.15 -16.46
CA GLN A 223 3.65 7.32 -17.24
C GLN A 223 4.45 8.16 -18.23
N LEU A 224 3.82 9.05 -19.00
CA LEU A 224 4.52 9.87 -19.99
C LEU A 224 5.52 10.87 -19.40
N ILE A 225 5.32 11.32 -18.16
CA ILE A 225 6.20 12.28 -17.48
C ILE A 225 7.37 11.59 -16.78
N PHE A 226 7.12 10.44 -16.17
CA PHE A 226 8.07 9.79 -15.26
C PHE A 226 8.74 8.52 -15.82
N LEU A 227 8.25 7.94 -16.93
CA LEU A 227 8.74 6.71 -17.54
C LEU A 227 8.96 6.85 -19.06
#